data_AF-A0AAC9TYR4-F1
#
_entry.id   AF-A0AAC9TYR4-F1
#
_cell.length_a   1.000
_cell.length_b   1.000
_cell.length_c   1.000
_cell.angle_alpha   90.00
_cell.angle_beta   90.00
_cell.angle_gamma   90.00
#
_symmetry.space_group_name_H-M   'P 1'
#
loop_
_entity.id
_entity.type
_entity.pdbx_description
1 polymer ?
#
loop_
_entity_poly.entity_id
_entity_poly.type
_entity_poly.pdbx_seq_one_letter_code
_entity_poly.pdbx_strand_id
1 'polypeptide(L)' 'MKMIVMLLALLILGFLYYQQLGKQPLLSEQTEAALEATQGAGPKVPTRPEEIADFEKEMNTLMQEEADKRAKALKEAQEQ' A
#
# COMPACT_ATOMS: atom_id res chain seq x y z
N MET A 1 37.55 -30.63 -20.72
CA MET A 1 36.78 -29.49 -21.28
C MET A 1 35.29 -29.54 -20.94
N LYS A 2 34.57 -30.65 -21.20
CA LYS A 2 33.11 -30.75 -20.93
C LYS A 2 32.68 -30.45 -19.49
N MET A 3 33.46 -30.90 -18.49
CA MET A 3 33.21 -30.62 -17.06
C MET A 3 33.33 -29.14 -16.71
N ILE A 4 34.28 -28.43 -17.32
CA ILE A 4 34.53 -27.00 -17.05
C ILE A 4 33.40 -26.15 -17.64
N VAL A 5 32.93 -26.50 -18.83
CA VAL A 5 31.79 -25.84 -19.49
C VAL A 5 30.50 -26.02 -18.66
N MET A 6 30.29 -27.20 -18.09
CA MET A 6 29.14 -27.49 -17.24
C MET A 6 29.15 -26.66 -15.94
N LEU A 7 30.32 -26.50 -15.31
CA LEU A 7 30.46 -25.67 -14.11
C LEU A 7 30.23 -24.18 -14.41
N LEU A 8 30.72 -23.68 -15.56
CA LEU A 8 30.47 -22.30 -15.99
C LEU A 8 28.98 -22.06 -16.26
N ALA A 9 28.28 -23.01 -16.88
CA ALA A 9 26.85 -22.89 -17.11
C ALA A 9 26.06 -22.78 -15.80
N LEU A 10 26.40 -23.59 -14.78
CA LEU A 10 25.77 -23.52 -13.45
C LEU A 10 26.02 -22.18 -12.77
N LEU A 11 27.24 -21.62 -12.87
CA LEU A 11 27.56 -20.30 -12.32
C LEU A 11 26.73 -19.19 -12.97
N ILE A 12 26.58 -19.22 -14.29
CA ILE A 12 25.81 -18.21 -15.03
C ILE A 12 24.33 -18.29 -14.65
N LEU A 13 23.77 -19.51 -14.58
CA LEU A 13 22.38 -19.75 -14.15
C LEU A 13 22.13 -19.26 -12.73
N GLY A 14 23.02 -19.57 -11.79
CA GLY A 14 22.93 -19.09 -10.41
C GLY A 14 23.02 -17.58 -10.31
N PHE A 15 23.91 -16.94 -11.07
CA PHE A 15 24.04 -15.49 -11.12
C PHE A 15 22.82 -14.80 -11.73
N LEU A 16 22.26 -15.34 -12.81
CA LEU A 16 21.02 -14.84 -13.42
C LEU A 16 19.85 -14.94 -12.44
N TYR A 17 19.72 -16.07 -11.74
CA TYR A 17 18.67 -16.28 -10.74
C TYR A 17 18.82 -15.32 -9.56
N TYR A 18 20.05 -15.11 -9.08
CA TYR A 18 20.35 -14.11 -8.05
C TYR A 18 20.00 -12.68 -8.50
N GLN A 19 20.31 -12.31 -9.74
CA GLN A 19 19.92 -10.99 -10.29
C GLN A 19 18.40 -10.86 -10.43
N GLN A 20 17.70 -11.96 -10.73
CA GLN A 20 16.23 -11.99 -10.81
C GLN A 20 15.60 -11.81 -9.43
N LEU A 21 16.16 -12.44 -8.39
CA LEU A 21 15.71 -12.29 -7.01
C LEU A 21 16.06 -10.93 -6.41
N GLY A 22 17.19 -10.34 -6.78
CA GLY A 22 17.57 -8.97 -6.39
C GLY A 22 16.71 -7.90 -7.06
N LYS A 23 16.02 -8.25 -8.16
CA LYS A 23 14.90 -7.50 -8.73
C LYS A 23 13.60 -7.94 -8.05
N GLN A 24 13.56 -7.90 -6.72
CA GLN A 24 12.26 -7.74 -6.06
C GLN A 24 11.61 -6.49 -6.67
N PRO A 25 10.34 -6.54 -7.08
CA PRO A 25 9.62 -5.31 -7.31
C PRO A 25 9.56 -4.62 -5.95
N LEU A 26 10.53 -3.73 -5.68
CA LEU A 26 10.22 -2.53 -4.94
C LEU A 26 8.96 -2.03 -5.64
N LEU A 27 7.84 -1.96 -4.90
CA LEU A 27 6.61 -1.37 -5.40
C LEU A 27 7.05 -0.15 -6.20
N SER A 28 6.85 -0.18 -7.52
CA SER A 28 7.26 0.93 -8.34
C SER A 28 6.54 2.16 -7.77
N GLU A 29 7.16 3.35 -7.80
CA GLU A 29 6.46 4.60 -7.44
C GLU A 29 5.10 4.71 -8.14
N GLN A 30 4.95 4.05 -9.29
CA GLN A 30 3.71 3.92 -10.05
C GLN A 30 2.63 3.07 -9.35
N THR A 31 3.01 2.07 -8.55
CA THR A 31 2.12 1.28 -7.69
C THR A 31 1.73 2.05 -6.44
N GLU A 32 2.64 2.82 -5.82
CA GLU A 32 2.30 3.74 -4.73
C GLU A 32 1.37 4.86 -5.21
N ALA A 33 1.65 5.48 -6.36
CA ALA A 33 0.80 6.50 -6.96
C ALA A 33 -0.56 5.95 -7.42
N ALA A 34 -0.64 4.70 -7.89
CA ALA A 34 -1.91 4.04 -8.19
C ALA A 34 -2.71 3.69 -6.92
N LEU A 35 -2.03 3.41 -5.81
CA LEU A 35 -2.67 3.20 -4.51
C LEU A 35 -3.18 4.53 -3.92
N GLU A 36 -2.42 5.62 -4.04
CA GLU A 36 -2.86 6.97 -3.68
C GLU A 36 -4.05 7.44 -4.55
N ALA A 37 -4.03 7.16 -5.85
CA ALA A 37 -5.12 7.51 -6.76
C ALA A 37 -6.41 6.69 -6.56
N THR A 38 -6.30 5.50 -5.95
CA THR A 38 -7.46 4.64 -5.61
C THR A 38 -7.95 4.82 -4.17
N GLN A 39 -7.20 5.50 -3.30
CA GLN A 39 -7.61 5.92 -1.95
C GLN A 39 -8.54 7.14 -2.01
N GLY A 40 -9.61 7.03 -2.78
CA GLY A 40 -10.68 8.02 -2.77
C GLY A 40 -11.22 8.22 -1.36
N ALA A 41 -11.18 9.47 -0.89
CA ALA A 41 -11.93 10.05 0.24
C ALA A 41 -11.94 9.27 1.57
N GLY A 42 -11.00 8.35 1.78
CA GLY A 42 -10.93 7.49 2.95
C GLY A 42 -9.51 7.44 3.52
N PRO A 43 -9.38 7.11 4.81
CA PRO A 43 -8.09 7.08 5.48
C PRO A 43 -7.21 5.98 4.88
N LYS A 44 -5.91 6.26 4.75
CA LYS A 44 -4.94 5.35 4.10
C LYS A 44 -4.87 4.03 4.87
N VAL A 45 -5.16 2.91 4.19
CA VAL A 45 -5.09 1.59 4.83
C VAL A 45 -3.63 1.30 5.21
N PRO A 46 -3.34 1.09 6.51
CA PRO A 46 -1.98 0.88 6.98
C PRO A 46 -1.45 -0.44 6.42
N THR A 47 -0.21 -0.41 5.93
CA THR A 47 0.48 -1.61 5.41
C THR A 47 1.54 -2.11 6.38
N ARG A 48 1.86 -1.31 7.39
CA ARG A 48 2.84 -1.61 8.45
C ARG A 48 2.16 -1.57 9.83
N PRO A 49 2.64 -2.37 10.80
CA PRO A 49 2.04 -2.42 12.13
C PRO A 49 2.11 -1.09 12.89
N GLU A 50 3.14 -0.30 12.62
CA GLU A 50 3.39 1.02 13.21
C GLU A 50 2.37 2.08 12.77
N GLU A 51 1.73 1.91 11.60
CA GLU A 51 0.75 2.86 11.04
C GLU A 51 -0.68 2.60 11.53
N ILE A 52 -0.92 1.51 12.29
CA ILE A 52 -2.26 1.12 12.75
C ILE A 52 -2.83 2.16 13.73
N ALA A 53 -2.00 2.68 14.63
CA ALA A 53 -2.44 3.64 15.64
C ALA A 53 -2.92 4.97 15.00
N ASP A 54 -2.21 5.44 13.98
CA ASP A 54 -2.59 6.65 13.25
C ASP A 54 -3.87 6.45 12.42
N PHE A 55 -4.02 5.28 11.79
CA PHE A 55 -5.24 4.91 11.07
C PHE A 55 -6.48 4.87 11.97
N GLU A 56 -6.39 4.27 13.16
CA GLU A 56 -7.50 4.22 14.12
C GLU A 56 -7.96 5.63 14.53
N LYS A 57 -7.00 6.53 14.76
CA LYS A 57 -7.27 7.92 15.11
C LYS A 57 -7.95 8.68 13.96
N GLU A 58 -7.46 8.49 12.74
CA GLU A 58 -8.03 9.14 11.54
C GLU A 58 -9.46 8.63 11.28
N MET A 59 -9.68 7.33 11.40
CA MET A 59 -11.01 6.70 11.29
C MET A 59 -12.00 7.23 12.33
N ASN A 60 -11.58 7.33 13.58
CA ASN A 60 -12.45 7.85 14.65
C ASN A 60 -12.82 9.32 14.43
N THR A 61 -11.89 10.12 13.90
CA THR A 61 -12.15 11.53 13.57
C THR A 61 -13.18 11.65 12.44
N LEU A 62 -13.00 10.90 11.35
CA LEU A 62 -13.94 10.89 10.23
C LEU A 62 -15.34 10.42 10.65
N MET A 63 -15.44 9.42 11.52
CA MET A 63 -16.72 8.95 12.04
C MET A 63 -17.43 10.04 12.85
N GLN A 64 -16.70 10.80 13.68
CA GLN A 64 -17.26 11.92 14.43
C GLN A 64 -17.72 13.05 13.51
N GLU A 65 -16.89 13.44 12.53
CA GLU A 65 -17.25 14.49 11.58
C GLU A 65 -18.50 14.15 10.76
N GLU A 66 -18.63 12.91 10.27
CA GLU A 66 -19.83 12.46 9.58
C GLU A 66 -21.05 12.42 10.50
N ALA A 67 -20.89 12.04 11.78
CA ALA A 67 -21.98 12.06 12.75
C ALA A 67 -22.46 13.49 13.02
N ASP A 68 -21.55 14.44 13.24
CA ASP A 68 -21.86 15.85 13.41
C ASP A 68 -22.54 16.44 12.17
N LYS A 69 -22.04 16.12 10.98
CA LYS A 69 -22.62 16.56 9.71
C LYS A 69 -24.03 16.03 9.51
N ARG A 70 -24.29 14.76 9.86
CA ARG A 70 -25.64 14.19 9.84
C ARG A 70 -26.56 14.83 10.88
N ALA A 71 -26.06 15.08 12.08
CA ALA A 71 -26.84 15.75 13.13
C ALA A 71 -27.21 17.18 12.73
N LYS A 72 -26.29 17.90 12.08
CA LYS A 72 -26.53 19.24 11.56
C LYS A 72 -27.54 19.24 10.41
N ALA A 73 -27.39 18.33 9.45
CA ALA A 73 -28.34 18.18 8.34
C ALA A 73 -29.76 17.83 8.83
N LEU A 74 -29.88 17.01 9.87
CA LEU A 74 -31.18 16.70 10.50
C LEU A 74 -31.80 17.90 11.19
N LYS A 75 -31.01 18.72 11.91
CA LYS A 75 -31.50 19.98 12.50
C LYS A 75 -31.98 20.95 11.44
N GLU A 76 -31.18 21.16 10.39
CA GLU A 76 -31.55 22.04 9.27
C GLU A 76 -32.82 21.56 8.54
N ALA A 77 -33.05 20.24 8.48
CA ALA A 77 -34.28 19.67 7.91
C ALA A 77 -35.49 19.72 8.88
N GLN A 78 -35.27 19.80 10.19
CA GLN A 78 -36.34 19.97 11.19
C GLN A 78 -36.75 21.43 11.39
N GLU A 79 -35.90 22.39 11.01
CA GLU A 79 -36.17 23.83 11.11
C GLU A 79 -36.85 24.42 9.85
N GLN A 80 -37.14 23.59 8.83
CA GLN A 80 -38.03 23.94 7.68
C GLN A 80 -39.44 23.39 7.89
#